data_AF-A0A5C4V8U0-F1
#
_entry.id   AF-A0A5C4V8U0-F1
#
_cell.length_a   1.000
_cell.length_b   1.000
_cell.length_c   1.000
_cell.angle_alpha   90.00
_cell.angle_beta   90.00
_cell.angle_gamma   90.00
#
_symmetry.space_group_name_H-M   'P 1'
#
loop_
_entity.id
_entity.type
_entity.pdbx_description
1 polymer ?
#
loop_
_entity_poly.entity_id
_entity_poly.type
_entity_poly.pdbx_seq_one_letter_code
_entity_poly.pdbx_strand_id
1 'polypeptide(L)' 'MTSQSPVQHAEALGHTMEWDPPFASSASRWTCKRCEAAVLQNRSHVYGSAIEKTCDQAKADLERVMGRA' A
#
# COMPACT_ATOMS: atom_id res chain seq x y z
N MET A 1 -4.19 -22.33 -2.87
CA MET A 1 -4.49 -20.88 -2.78
C MET A 1 -3.16 -20.17 -2.59
N THR A 2 -2.63 -19.51 -3.62
CA THR A 2 -1.41 -18.70 -3.51
C THR A 2 -1.73 -17.51 -2.61
N SER A 3 -1.28 -17.55 -1.36
CA SER A 3 -1.41 -16.45 -0.42
C SER A 3 -0.70 -15.23 -1.00
N GLN A 4 -1.47 -14.27 -1.55
CA GLN A 4 -0.90 -12.98 -1.95
C GLN A 4 -0.28 -12.34 -0.71
N SER A 5 0.94 -11.84 -0.85
CA SER A 5 1.58 -11.05 0.20
C SER A 5 0.79 -9.75 0.41
N PRO A 6 0.81 -9.17 1.63
CA PRO A 6 0.15 -7.90 1.92
C PRO A 6 0.53 -6.76 0.96
N VAL A 7 1.79 -6.78 0.51
CA VAL A 7 2.32 -5.82 -0.47
C VAL A 7 1.64 -6.01 -1.82
N GLN A 8 1.52 -7.24 -2.32
CA GLN A 8 0.82 -7.53 -3.58
C GLN A 8 -0.65 -7.12 -3.54
N HIS A 9 -1.31 -7.28 -2.38
CA HIS A 9 -2.69 -6.81 -2.22
C HIS A 9 -2.79 -5.29 -2.29
N ALA A 10 -1.88 -4.57 -1.62
CA ALA A 10 -1.82 -3.10 -1.68
C ALA A 10 -1.49 -2.60 -3.10
N GLU A 11 -0.59 -3.26 -3.81
CA GLU A 11 -0.27 -2.93 -5.21
C GLU A 11 -1.47 -3.13 -6.14
N ALA A 12 -2.29 -4.17 -5.92
CA ALA A 12 -3.53 -4.39 -6.66
C ALA A 12 -4.59 -3.30 -6.38
N LEU A 13 -4.52 -2.65 -5.23
CA LEU A 13 -5.32 -1.47 -4.87
C LEU A 13 -4.73 -0.15 -5.40
N GLY A 14 -3.68 -0.22 -6.24
CA GLY A 14 -3.07 0.93 -6.90
C GLY A 14 -1.99 1.62 -6.08
N HIS A 15 -1.56 1.06 -4.95
CA HIS A 15 -0.47 1.65 -4.15
C HIS A 15 0.90 1.36 -4.78
N THR A 16 1.82 2.33 -4.69
CA THR A 16 3.22 2.15 -5.05
C THR A 16 4.03 2.00 -3.76
N MET A 17 4.18 0.76 -3.29
CA MET A 17 4.76 0.45 -1.98
C MET A 17 6.29 0.54 -2.01
N GLU A 18 6.86 1.24 -1.04
CA GLU A 18 8.30 1.23 -0.75
C GLU A 18 8.54 0.61 0.63
N TRP A 19 9.64 -0.13 0.76
CA TRP A 19 10.09 -0.63 2.06
C TRP A 19 10.47 0.54 2.96
N ASP A 20 9.84 0.60 4.12
CA ASP A 20 10.04 1.66 5.10
C ASP A 20 10.38 0.99 6.44
N PRO A 21 11.69 0.80 6.73
CA PRO A 21 12.13 -0.04 7.84
C PRO A 21 11.59 0.51 9.17
N PRO A 22 10.87 -0.30 9.97
CA PRO A 22 10.40 0.16 11.27
C PRO A 22 11.57 0.24 12.26
N PHE A 23 11.42 1.12 13.27
CA PHE A 23 12.37 1.23 14.38
C PHE A 23 12.47 -0.07 15.22
N ALA A 24 11.53 -1.01 15.08
CA ALA A 24 11.47 -2.27 15.81
C ALA A 24 11.68 -3.48 14.88
N SER A 25 12.67 -4.32 15.21
CA SER A 25 13.20 -5.43 14.37
C SER A 25 12.23 -6.57 14.06
N SER A 26 11.02 -6.58 14.62
CA SER A 26 10.07 -7.69 14.51
C SER A 26 8.87 -7.39 13.60
N ALA A 27 8.82 -6.20 13.01
CA ALA A 27 7.79 -5.82 12.06
C ALA A 27 8.39 -5.50 10.70
N SER A 28 7.59 -5.70 9.67
CA SER A 28 7.89 -5.31 8.30
C SER A 28 6.92 -4.22 7.89
N ARG A 29 7.42 -3.05 7.50
CA ARG A 29 6.59 -1.90 7.14
C ARG A 29 6.91 -1.43 5.74
N TRP A 30 5.85 -1.14 4.99
CA TRP A 30 5.92 -0.53 3.67
C TRP A 30 5.00 0.68 3.63
N THR A 31 5.36 1.68 2.84
CA THR A 31 4.58 2.93 2.72
C THR A 31 4.42 3.29 1.25
N CYS A 32 3.23 3.72 0.86
CA CYS A 32 2.93 4.16 -0.48
C CYS A 32 3.61 5.52 -0.74
N LYS A 33 4.42 5.62 -1.80
CA LYS A 33 5.11 6.87 -2.17
C LYS A 33 4.19 8.02 -2.59
N ARG A 34 2.92 7.74 -2.85
CA ARG A 34 1.97 8.69 -3.45
C ARG A 34 0.99 9.25 -2.43
N CYS A 35 0.38 8.37 -1.63
CA CYS A 35 -0.66 8.75 -0.66
C CYS A 35 -0.28 8.48 0.80
N GLU A 36 0.97 8.08 1.06
CA GLU A 36 1.51 7.81 2.40
C GLU A 36 0.78 6.69 3.18
N ALA A 37 -0.14 5.97 2.55
CA ALA A 37 -0.79 4.80 3.14
C ALA A 37 0.24 3.71 3.42
N ALA A 38 0.13 3.05 4.57
CA ALA A 38 1.11 2.08 5.03
C ALA A 38 0.53 0.67 5.14
N VAL A 39 1.42 -0.33 5.01
CA VAL A 39 1.20 -1.72 5.39
C VAL A 39 2.22 -2.07 6.46
N LEU A 40 1.75 -2.61 7.57
CA LEU A 40 2.56 -3.16 8.64
C LEU A 40 2.23 -4.64 8.78
N GLN A 41 3.22 -5.50 8.57
CA GLN A 41 3.13 -6.92 8.82
C GLN A 41 3.94 -7.27 10.07
N ASN A 42 3.29 -7.87 11.05
CA ASN A 42 3.94 -8.39 12.24
C ASN A 42 3.56 -9.86 12.43
N ARG A 43 4.52 -10.76 12.18
CA ARG A 43 4.31 -12.21 12.17
C ARG A 43 3.12 -12.59 11.27
N SER A 44 1.98 -12.96 11.86
CA SER A 44 0.76 -13.38 11.16
C SER A 44 -0.30 -12.31 11.06
N HIS A 45 -0.05 -11.10 11.57
CA HIS A 45 -1.00 -9.99 11.53
C HIS A 45 -0.57 -8.96 10.50
N VAL A 46 -1.56 -8.43 9.79
CA VAL A 46 -1.39 -7.39 8.78
C VAL A 46 -2.28 -6.23 9.18
N TYR A 47 -1.71 -5.03 9.21
CA TYR A 47 -2.38 -3.79 9.55
C TYR A 47 -2.08 -2.73 8.50
N GLY A 48 -2.94 -1.73 8.40
CA GLY A 48 -2.65 -0.49 7.69
C GLY A 48 -3.62 -0.18 6.56
N SER A 49 -3.78 1.11 6.29
CA SER A 49 -4.78 1.64 5.36
C SER A 49 -4.57 1.18 3.91
N ALA A 50 -3.34 0.81 3.52
CA ALA A 50 -3.03 0.40 2.16
C ALA A 50 -3.58 -1.00 1.77
N ILE A 51 -4.02 -1.81 2.73
CA ILE A 51 -4.75 -3.08 2.46
C ILE A 51 -6.27 -2.95 2.59
N GLU A 52 -6.77 -1.82 3.10
CA GLU A 52 -8.21 -1.61 3.33
C GLU A 52 -8.84 -0.68 2.29
N LYS A 53 -8.04 0.22 1.71
CA LYS A 53 -8.52 1.30 0.83
C LYS A 53 -7.68 1.40 -0.44
N THR A 54 -8.33 1.81 -1.51
CA THR A 54 -7.70 2.12 -2.80
C THR A 54 -6.83 3.38 -2.69
N CYS A 55 -5.79 3.48 -3.52
CA CYS A 55 -4.94 4.66 -3.54
C CYS A 55 -5.66 5.85 -4.21
N ASP A 56 -6.09 6.82 -3.40
CA ASP A 56 -6.76 8.04 -3.89
C ASP A 56 -5.86 8.85 -4.85
N GLN A 57 -4.55 8.87 -4.58
CA GLN A 57 -3.60 9.58 -5.46
C GLN A 57 -3.43 8.88 -6.80
N ALA A 58 -3.39 7.54 -6.84
CA ALA A 58 -3.36 6.80 -8.08
C ALA A 58 -4.65 7.00 -8.89
N LYS A 59 -5.80 7.08 -8.21
CA LYS A 59 -7.08 7.42 -8.85
C LYS A 59 -7.05 8.83 -9.45
N ALA A 60 -6.57 9.82 -8.69
CA ALA A 60 -6.44 11.20 -9.16
C ALA A 60 -5.47 11.31 -10.35
N ASP A 61 -4.36 10.56 -10.35
CA ASP A 61 -3.42 10.50 -11.48
C ASP A 61 -4.12 9.96 -12.75
N LEU A 62 -4.92 8.89 -12.61
CA LEU A 62 -5.69 8.33 -13.74
C LEU A 62 -6.73 9.32 -14.27
N GLU A 63 -7.47 9.99 -13.39
CA GLU A 63 -8.46 11.00 -13.78
C GLU A 63 -7.81 12.18 -14.52
N ARG A 64 -6.63 12.61 -14.05
CA ARG A 64 -5.85 13.67 -14.70
C ARG A 64 -5.33 13.29 -16.08
N VAL A 65 -4.89 12.05 -16.26
CA VAL A 65 -4.45 11.52 -17.57
C VAL A 65 -5.63 11.36 -18.53
N MET A 66 -6.80 10.96 -18.02
CA MET A 66 -8.01 10.74 -18.83
C MET A 66 -8.82 12.02 -19.12
N GLY A 67 -8.38 13.20 -18.64
CA GLY A 67 -8.89 14.49 -19.10
C GLY A 67 -10.34 14.81 -18.70
N ARG A 68 -10.82 14.33 -17.56
CA ARG A 68 -12.10 14.77 -16.99
C ARG A 68 -11.84 15.69 -15.80
N ALA A 69 -11.78 16.98 -16.09
CA ALA A 69 -11.98 18.08 -15.13
C ALA A 69 -13.47 18.29 -14.86
#